data_AF-A0A0F8XGJ0-F1
#
_entry.id   AF-A0A0F8XGJ0-F1
#
_cell.length_a   1.000
_cell.length_b   1.000
_cell.length_c   1.000
_cell.angle_alpha   90.00
_cell.angle_beta   90.00
_cell.angle_gamma   90.00
#
_symmetry.space_group_name_H-M   'P 1'
#
loop_
_entity.id
_entity.type
_entity.pdbx_description
1 polymer ?
#
loop_
_entity_poly.entity_id
_entity_poly.type
_entity_poly.pdbx_seq_one_letter_code
_entity_poly.pdbx_strand_id
1 'polypeptide(L)'
;MNDNEATEQLIREAEQRAAKITGMRAMLNFLETHPQIPMPWFGQNDAFANSGEDIAEIARAMTPVTKGVVGNWYVLKRNFGNDVQLHVNFGRDAVCERIVIGTEDIPEKVIEAYTKEIVEWVCPDTILATS
;
A
#
# COMPACT_ATOMS: atom_id res chain seq x y z
N MET A 1 23.31 -10.78 -1.84
CA MET A 1 22.46 -11.41 -2.87
C MET A 1 23.35 -11.61 -4.08
N ASN A 2 23.46 -12.83 -4.59
CA ASN A 2 24.19 -13.06 -5.84
C ASN A 2 23.29 -12.75 -7.05
N ASP A 3 23.88 -12.52 -8.22
CA ASP A 3 23.14 -12.11 -9.43
C ASP A 3 22.05 -13.12 -9.86
N ASN A 4 22.23 -14.40 -9.51
CA ASN A 4 21.25 -15.45 -9.79
C ASN A 4 20.03 -15.36 -8.88
N GLU A 5 20.21 -15.09 -7.58
CA GLU A 5 19.12 -14.88 -6.61
C GLU A 5 18.27 -13.66 -6.96
N ALA A 6 18.91 -12.55 -7.38
CA ALA A 6 18.20 -11.34 -7.82
C ALA A 6 17.37 -11.60 -9.08
N THR A 7 17.92 -12.34 -10.04
CA THR A 7 17.23 -12.71 -11.28
C THR A 7 16.02 -13.59 -11.01
N GLU A 8 16.17 -14.61 -10.17
CA GLU A 8 15.07 -15.50 -9.78
C GLU A 8 13.96 -14.76 -9.05
N GLN A 9 14.31 -13.77 -8.22
CA GLN A 9 13.33 -12.94 -7.52
C GLN A 9 12.49 -12.12 -8.50
N LEU A 10 13.13 -11.45 -9.47
CA LEU A 10 12.44 -10.67 -10.50
C LEU A 10 11.51 -11.54 -11.36
N ILE A 11 11.93 -12.76 -11.71
CA ILE A 11 11.09 -13.71 -12.45
C ILE A 11 9.85 -14.07 -11.62
N ARG A 12 10.02 -14.42 -10.35
CA ARG A 12 8.89 -14.73 -9.45
C ARG A 12 7.91 -13.57 -9.32
N GLU A 13 8.41 -12.34 -9.19
CA GLU A 13 7.56 -11.15 -9.12
C GLU A 13 6.78 -10.90 -10.42
N ALA A 14 7.42 -11.09 -11.57
CA ALA A 14 6.77 -10.98 -12.87
C ALA A 14 5.67 -12.04 -13.07
N GLU A 15 5.94 -13.29 -12.67
CA GLU A 15 4.96 -14.38 -12.72
C GLU A 15 3.77 -14.12 -11.78
N GLN A 16 4.03 -13.68 -10.55
CA GLN A 16 2.98 -13.30 -9.60
C GLN A 16 2.12 -12.16 -10.15
N ARG A 17 2.74 -11.14 -10.77
CA ARG A 17 2.03 -10.03 -11.41
C ARG A 17 1.15 -10.53 -12.55
N ALA A 18 1.67 -11.39 -13.42
CA ALA A 18 0.91 -11.96 -14.54
C ALA A 18 -0.29 -12.80 -14.06
N ALA A 19 -0.09 -13.63 -13.02
CA ALA A 19 -1.15 -14.42 -12.41
C ALA A 19 -2.25 -13.54 -11.80
N LYS A 20 -1.87 -12.47 -11.07
CA LYS A 20 -2.83 -11.52 -10.48
C LYS A 20 -3.67 -10.83 -11.54
N ILE A 21 -3.04 -10.34 -12.61
CA ILE A 21 -3.74 -9.70 -13.74
C ILE A 21 -4.71 -10.69 -14.40
N THR A 22 -4.29 -11.94 -14.57
CA THR A 22 -5.13 -13.00 -15.15
C THR A 22 -6.36 -13.28 -14.29
N GLY A 23 -6.18 -13.38 -12.96
CA GLY A 23 -7.29 -13.55 -12.02
C GLY A 23 -8.28 -12.38 -12.04
N MET A 24 -7.79 -11.13 -12.08
CA MET A 24 -8.66 -9.95 -12.18
C MET A 24 -9.48 -9.95 -13.47
N ARG A 25 -8.87 -10.31 -14.61
CA ARG A 25 -9.61 -10.44 -15.87
C ARG A 25 -10.65 -11.55 -15.82
N ALA A 26 -10.32 -12.71 -15.25
CA ALA A 26 -11.27 -13.81 -15.11
C ALA A 26 -12.49 -13.42 -14.26
N MET A 27 -12.29 -12.65 -13.19
CA MET A 27 -13.38 -12.12 -12.37
C MET A 27 -14.27 -11.15 -13.17
N LEU A 28 -13.69 -10.22 -13.94
CA LEU A 28 -14.47 -9.32 -14.79
C LEU A 28 -15.28 -10.10 -15.83
N ASN A 29 -14.67 -11.10 -16.47
CA ASN A 29 -15.37 -11.98 -17.43
C ASN A 29 -16.52 -12.76 -16.77
N PHE A 30 -16.35 -13.20 -15.51
CA PHE A 30 -17.42 -13.89 -14.79
C PHE A 30 -18.64 -12.98 -14.59
N LEU A 31 -18.42 -11.73 -14.15
CA LEU A 31 -19.50 -10.74 -13.98
C LEU A 31 -20.19 -10.42 -15.32
N GLU A 32 -19.42 -10.29 -16.40
CA GLU A 32 -19.95 -10.01 -17.73
C GLU A 32 -20.82 -11.16 -18.27
N THR A 33 -20.42 -12.41 -18.02
CA THR A 33 -21.12 -13.61 -18.51
C THR A 33 -22.29 -14.06 -17.62
N HIS A 34 -22.47 -13.46 -16.44
CA HIS A 34 -23.54 -13.79 -15.50
C HIS A 34 -24.35 -12.55 -15.05
N PRO A 35 -24.95 -11.79 -15.99
CA PRO A 35 -25.66 -10.54 -15.68
C PRO A 35 -26.91 -10.71 -14.81
N GLN A 36 -27.43 -11.94 -14.68
CA GLN A 36 -28.56 -12.29 -13.82
C GLN A 36 -28.19 -12.32 -12.33
N ILE A 37 -26.90 -12.41 -12.00
CA ILE A 37 -26.45 -12.43 -10.60
C ILE A 37 -26.52 -10.99 -10.07
N PRO A 38 -27.15 -10.75 -8.91
CA PRO A 38 -27.10 -9.43 -8.27
C PRO A 38 -25.64 -8.98 -8.12
N MET A 39 -25.34 -7.77 -8.59
CA MET A 39 -23.98 -7.24 -8.60
C MET A 39 -23.39 -7.33 -7.17
N PRO A 40 -22.26 -8.03 -6.96
CA PRO A 40 -21.61 -8.01 -5.67
C PRO A 40 -21.10 -6.60 -5.38
N TRP A 41 -21.08 -6.20 -4.11
CA TRP A 41 -20.44 -4.96 -3.67
C TRP A 41 -18.93 -5.07 -3.88
N PHE A 42 -18.49 -4.81 -5.12
CA PHE A 42 -17.10 -4.89 -5.54
C PHE A 42 -16.65 -3.53 -6.08
N GLY A 43 -16.32 -2.63 -5.15
CA GLY A 43 -15.97 -1.26 -5.50
C GLY A 43 -14.52 -0.84 -5.20
N GLN A 44 -13.76 -1.67 -4.48
CA GLN A 44 -12.42 -1.29 -4.02
C GLN A 44 -11.46 -2.46 -4.10
N ASN A 45 -10.27 -2.19 -4.64
CA ASN A 45 -9.12 -3.08 -4.58
C ASN A 45 -8.01 -2.41 -3.78
N ASP A 46 -7.52 -3.10 -2.76
CA ASP A 46 -6.40 -2.66 -1.94
C ASP A 46 -5.10 -3.30 -2.40
N ALA A 47 -4.12 -2.45 -2.68
CA ALA A 47 -2.73 -2.78 -2.89
C ALA A 47 -1.88 -2.11 -1.80
N PHE A 48 -0.65 -2.58 -1.64
CA PHE A 48 0.28 -2.10 -0.61
C PHE A 48 1.63 -1.78 -1.25
N ALA A 49 2.22 -0.66 -0.85
CA ALA A 49 3.56 -0.25 -1.23
C ALA A 49 4.40 -0.05 0.04
N ASN A 50 5.67 -0.47 -0.02
CA ASN A 50 6.53 -0.55 1.16
C ASN A 50 7.75 0.37 1.10
N SER A 51 7.96 1.08 -0.03
CA SER A 51 9.08 1.98 -0.21
C SER A 51 8.64 3.33 -0.79
N GLY A 52 9.35 4.40 -0.43
CA GLY A 52 9.10 5.74 -0.97
C GLY A 52 9.23 5.80 -2.49
N GLU A 53 10.16 5.03 -3.06
CA GLU A 53 10.37 4.92 -4.52
C GLU A 53 9.17 4.30 -5.22
N ASP A 54 8.69 3.14 -4.75
CA ASP A 54 7.49 2.50 -5.31
C ASP A 54 6.27 3.43 -5.21
N ILE A 55 6.10 4.09 -4.05
CA ILE A 55 5.00 5.02 -3.83
C ILE A 55 5.09 6.18 -4.83
N ALA A 56 6.29 6.70 -5.11
CA ALA A 56 6.51 7.77 -6.06
C ALA A 56 6.15 7.34 -7.50
N GLU A 57 6.60 6.16 -7.93
CA GLU A 57 6.27 5.60 -9.25
C GLU A 57 4.77 5.35 -9.41
N ILE A 58 4.15 4.74 -8.40
CA ILE A 58 2.72 4.48 -8.37
C ILE A 58 1.94 5.80 -8.40
N ALA A 59 2.33 6.79 -7.60
CA ALA A 59 1.69 8.10 -7.58
C ALA A 59 1.73 8.78 -8.96
N ARG A 60 2.87 8.69 -9.67
CA ARG A 60 3.00 9.18 -11.05
C ARG A 60 2.02 8.47 -11.99
N ALA A 61 1.98 7.13 -11.93
CA ALA A 61 1.13 6.30 -12.77
C ALA A 61 -0.37 6.45 -12.46
N MET A 62 -0.75 6.78 -11.22
CA MET A 62 -2.14 6.87 -10.76
C MET A 62 -2.85 8.20 -11.10
N THR A 63 -2.26 9.10 -11.87
CA THR A 63 -2.88 10.39 -12.21
C THR A 63 -4.19 10.21 -13.02
N PRO A 64 -5.32 10.86 -12.64
CA PRO A 64 -5.53 11.69 -11.44
C PRO A 64 -5.68 10.84 -10.17
N VAL A 65 -5.00 11.26 -9.09
CA VAL A 65 -4.96 10.56 -7.82
C VAL A 65 -5.47 11.45 -6.68
N THR A 66 -6.15 10.85 -5.71
CA THR A 66 -6.52 11.51 -4.45
C THR A 66 -5.75 10.87 -3.30
N LYS A 67 -5.41 11.69 -2.30
CA LYS A 67 -4.72 11.22 -1.09
C LYS A 67 -5.70 11.13 0.06
N GLY A 68 -5.55 10.12 0.90
CA GLY A 68 -6.35 9.95 2.12
C GLY A 68 -5.53 9.36 3.25
N VAL A 69 -6.15 9.32 4.43
CA VAL A 69 -5.61 8.69 5.64
C VAL A 69 -6.68 7.76 6.20
N VAL A 70 -6.32 6.52 6.51
CA VAL A 70 -7.20 5.52 7.13
C VAL A 70 -6.47 4.86 8.29
N GLY A 71 -6.84 5.22 9.52
CA GLY A 71 -6.10 4.79 10.71
C GLY A 71 -4.65 5.29 10.65
N ASN A 72 -3.69 4.37 10.72
CA ASN A 72 -2.25 4.67 10.62
C ASN A 72 -1.69 4.58 9.20
N TRP A 73 -2.54 4.38 8.19
CA TRP A 73 -2.13 4.21 6.80
C TRP A 73 -2.41 5.46 5.99
N TYR A 74 -1.48 5.80 5.11
CA TYR A 74 -1.73 6.69 3.99
C TYR A 74 -2.27 5.88 2.82
N VAL A 75 -3.14 6.50 2.02
CA VAL A 75 -3.73 5.84 0.84
C VAL A 75 -3.72 6.78 -0.37
N LEU A 76 -3.23 6.27 -1.50
CA LEU A 76 -3.46 6.85 -2.82
C LEU A 76 -4.69 6.18 -3.43
N LYS A 77 -5.68 6.95 -3.86
CA LYS A 77 -6.91 6.44 -4.45
C LYS A 77 -7.06 6.94 -5.88
N ARG A 78 -7.35 6.00 -6.79
CA ARG A 78 -7.74 6.30 -8.17
C ARG A 78 -9.05 5.61 -8.49
N ASN A 79 -9.98 6.36 -9.08
CA ASN A 79 -11.25 5.84 -9.57
C ASN A 79 -11.12 5.39 -11.03
N PHE A 80 -11.78 4.28 -11.34
CA PHE A 80 -11.97 3.71 -12.66
C PHE A 80 -13.48 3.62 -12.92
N GLY A 81 -14.05 4.68 -13.52
CA GLY A 81 -15.50 4.84 -13.57
C GLY A 81 -16.07 5.30 -12.22
N ASN A 82 -17.34 4.99 -11.97
CA ASN A 82 -18.05 5.52 -10.80
C ASN A 82 -17.77 4.73 -9.52
N ASP A 83 -17.71 3.40 -9.62
CA ASP A 83 -17.74 2.53 -8.44
C ASP A 83 -16.50 1.65 -8.30
N VAL A 84 -15.54 1.65 -9.22
CA VAL A 84 -14.31 0.84 -9.10
C VAL A 84 -13.13 1.72 -8.68
N GLN A 85 -12.48 1.38 -7.58
CA GLN A 85 -11.37 2.15 -7.01
C GLN A 85 -10.15 1.26 -6.80
N LEU A 86 -8.97 1.79 -7.09
CA LEU A 86 -7.69 1.24 -6.65
C LEU A 86 -7.18 2.10 -5.49
N HIS A 87 -6.95 1.45 -4.36
CA HIS A 87 -6.36 2.03 -3.16
C HIS A 87 -4.96 1.45 -3.00
N VAL A 88 -3.94 2.31 -2.96
CA VAL A 88 -2.57 1.90 -2.65
C VAL A 88 -2.24 2.43 -1.27
N ASN A 89 -2.13 1.51 -0.32
CA ASN A 89 -1.90 1.77 1.08
C ASN A 89 -0.40 1.70 1.40
N PHE A 90 0.09 2.60 2.24
CA PHE A 90 1.49 2.60 2.71
C PHE A 90 1.60 3.21 4.09
N GLY A 91 2.54 2.67 4.87
CA GLY A 91 2.80 3.12 6.23
C GLY A 91 3.55 4.44 6.24
N ARG A 92 3.54 5.11 7.39
CA ARG A 92 4.33 6.33 7.58
C ARG A 92 5.83 6.08 7.54
N ASP A 93 6.25 4.92 7.97
CA ASP A 93 7.61 4.38 7.91
C ASP A 93 8.11 4.10 6.48
N ALA A 94 7.20 3.89 5.52
CA ALA A 94 7.59 3.75 4.11
C ALA A 94 8.07 5.07 3.48
N VAL A 95 7.78 6.21 4.13
CA VAL A 95 8.00 7.56 3.58
C VAL A 95 8.81 8.45 4.51
N CYS A 96 8.59 8.33 5.82
CA CYS A 96 9.15 9.21 6.83
C CYS A 96 10.17 8.44 7.67
N GLU A 97 11.22 9.15 8.07
CA GLU A 97 12.17 8.64 9.04
C GLU A 97 11.58 8.72 10.44
N ARG A 98 11.72 7.62 11.19
CA ARG A 98 11.27 7.51 12.58
C ARG A 98 12.42 7.87 13.51
N ILE A 99 12.27 8.94 14.28
CA ILE A 99 13.27 9.39 15.25
C ILE A 99 12.72 9.19 16.67
N VAL A 100 13.43 8.41 17.49
CA VAL A 100 13.10 8.28 18.92
C VAL A 100 13.68 9.50 19.65
N ILE A 101 12.81 10.36 20.15
CA ILE A 101 13.20 11.60 20.85
C ILE A 101 13.19 11.44 22.37
N GLY A 102 12.72 10.30 22.87
CA GLY A 102 12.74 9.97 24.29
C GLY A 102 12.00 8.67 24.58
N THR A 103 11.95 8.33 25.86
CA THR A 103 11.25 7.15 26.37
C THR A 103 10.46 7.51 27.62
N GLU A 104 9.33 6.86 27.81
CA GLU A 104 8.47 6.97 28.99
C GLU A 104 8.27 5.58 29.59
N ASP A 105 8.57 5.42 30.88
CA ASP A 105 8.29 4.17 31.59
C ASP A 105 6.82 4.14 32.01
N ILE A 106 6.06 3.20 31.44
CA ILE A 106 4.65 3.02 31.74
C ILE A 106 4.52 1.98 32.87
N PRO A 107 4.07 2.37 34.08
CA PRO A 107 3.94 1.44 35.18
C PRO A 107 2.77 0.48 34.97
N GLU A 108 2.88 -0.72 35.55
CA GLU A 108 1.85 -1.75 35.50
C GLU A 108 0.55 -1.27 36.16
N LYS A 109 -0.56 -1.42 35.44
CA LYS A 109 -1.93 -1.18 35.96
C LYS A 109 -2.87 -2.35 35.70
N VAL A 110 -2.80 -2.90 34.49
CA VAL A 110 -3.59 -4.06 33.99
C VAL A 110 -2.77 -4.88 32.98
N ILE A 111 -1.83 -4.22 32.27
CA ILE A 111 -0.81 -4.84 31.42
C ILE A 111 0.56 -4.64 32.08
N GLU A 112 1.49 -5.56 31.80
CA GLU A 112 2.86 -5.52 32.30
C GLU A 112 3.53 -4.18 32.01
N ALA A 113 4.38 -3.73 32.94
CA ALA A 113 5.14 -2.50 32.78
C ALA A 113 6.02 -2.56 31.52
N TYR A 114 6.05 -1.47 30.75
CA TYR A 114 6.85 -1.40 29.53
C TYR A 114 7.36 0.01 29.28
N THR A 115 8.49 0.10 28.60
CA THR A 115 9.04 1.38 28.13
C THR A 115 8.41 1.73 26.78
N LYS A 116 7.78 2.90 26.72
CA LYS A 116 7.16 3.44 25.52
C LYS A 116 8.10 4.45 24.87
N GLU A 117 8.45 4.23 23.61
CA GLU A 117 9.21 5.21 22.84
C GLU A 117 8.33 6.41 22.47
N ILE A 118 8.86 7.61 22.67
CA ILE A 118 8.31 8.87 22.19
C ILE A 118 8.98 9.16 20.85
N VAL A 119 8.18 9.21 19.79
CA VAL A 119 8.68 9.28 18.42
C VAL A 119 8.29 10.57 17.72
N GLU A 120 9.24 11.13 16.97
CA GLU A 120 9.03 12.17 15.97
C GLU A 120 9.22 11.56 14.58
N TRP A 121 8.42 12.02 13.62
CA TRP A 121 8.46 11.55 12.23
C TRP A 121 8.92 12.67 11.32
N VAL A 122 10.09 12.49 10.71
CA VAL A 122 10.65 13.45 9.76
C VAL A 122 10.33 12.95 8.35
N CYS A 123 9.41 13.64 7.69
CA CYS A 123 8.98 13.28 6.34
C CYS A 123 9.68 14.19 5.31
N PRO A 124 10.03 13.69 4.11
CA PRO A 124 10.50 14.53 3.03
C PRO A 124 9.40 15.50 2.58
N ASP A 125 9.79 16.68 2.10
CA ASP A 125 8.85 17.70 1.58
C ASP A 125 7.93 17.14 0.49
N THR A 126 8.46 16.21 -0.31
CA THR A 126 7.69 15.49 -1.32
C THR A 126 8.27 14.12 -1.60
N ILE A 127 7.39 13.12 -1.67
CA ILE A 127 7.71 11.77 -2.14
C ILE A 127 8.06 11.73 -3.64
N LEU A 128 7.81 12.81 -4.39
CA LEU A 128 8.15 12.85 -5.81
C LEU A 128 9.60 13.28 -6.06
N ALA A 129 10.31 13.74 -5.04
CA ALA A 129 11.71 14.18 -5.14
C ALA A 129 12.72 13.05 -4.88
N THR A 130 12.27 11.87 -4.47
CA THR A 130 13.14 10.68 -4.39
C THR A 130 13.45 10.22 -5.82
N SER A 131 14.71 10.43 -6.22
CA SER A 131 15.31 10.08 -7.52
C SER A 131 16.33 8.96 -7.36
#